data_AF-A0A0N5AKJ5-F1
#
_entry.id   AF-A0A0N5AKJ5-F1
#
_cell.length_a   1.000
_cell.length_b   1.000
_cell.length_c   1.000
_cell.angle_alpha   90.00
_cell.angle_beta   90.00
_cell.angle_gamma   90.00
#
_symmetry.space_group_name_H-M   'P 1'
#
loop_
_entity.id
_entity.type
_entity.pdbx_description
1 polymer ?
#
loop_
_entity_poly.entity_id
_entity_poly.type
_entity_poly.pdbx_seq_one_letter_code
_entity_poly.pdbx_strand_id
1 'polypeptide(L)' 'MFLDAVVVCNYKDAKHPESCGFGFHNTDIFFPTIVDLVRYYTRYSLKKHNQHLDTRLRIPIFRGTI' A
#
# COMPACT_ATOMS: atom_id res chain seq x y z
N MET A 1 7.51 20.42 -3.63
CA MET A 1 8.59 19.58 -4.19
C MET A 1 8.92 18.50 -3.16
N PHE A 2 8.47 17.25 -3.41
CA PHE A 2 8.67 16.00 -2.64
C PHE A 2 7.79 15.63 -1.42
N LEU A 3 6.58 16.16 -1.23
CA LEU A 3 5.71 15.73 -0.11
C LEU A 3 4.53 14.80 -0.46
N ASP A 4 4.37 14.36 -1.71
CA ASP A 4 3.23 13.53 -2.10
C ASP A 4 3.49 12.01 -2.11
N ALA A 5 4.50 11.53 -1.36
CA ALA A 5 4.80 10.10 -1.30
C ALA A 5 4.02 9.40 -0.18
N VAL A 6 3.31 8.32 -0.51
CA VAL A 6 2.76 7.40 0.51
C VAL A 6 3.81 6.36 0.83
N VAL A 7 4.15 6.21 2.11
CA VAL A 7 5.15 5.25 2.59
C VAL A 7 4.48 3.91 2.86
N VAL A 8 5.00 2.83 2.26
CA VAL A 8 4.59 1.45 2.57
C VAL A 8 5.42 0.95 3.75
N CYS A 9 4.75 0.42 4.78
CA CYS A 9 5.36 -0.15 5.96
C CYS A 9 5.01 -1.64 6.07
N ASN A 10 5.94 -2.44 6.59
CA ASN A 10 5.66 -3.80 7.08
C ASN A 10 5.53 -3.72 8.60
N TYR A 11 4.32 -3.86 9.11
CA TYR A 11 4.04 -3.85 10.54
C TYR A 11 4.14 -5.26 11.10
N LYS A 12 4.86 -5.41 12.21
CA LYS A 12 4.95 -6.64 12.97
C LYS A 12 4.66 -6.31 14.44
N ASP A 13 3.43 -6.53 14.87
CA ASP A 13 3.06 -6.46 16.28
C ASP A 13 3.11 -7.86 16.89
N ALA A 14 4.01 -8.04 17.85
CA ALA A 14 4.13 -9.28 18.61
C ALA A 14 2.90 -9.56 19.50
N LYS A 15 2.10 -8.53 19.81
CA LYS A 15 0.91 -8.61 20.67
C LYS A 15 -0.38 -8.79 19.88
N HIS A 16 -0.44 -8.30 18.63
CA HIS A 16 -1.61 -8.36 17.76
C HIS A 16 -1.20 -8.88 16.36
N PRO A 17 -1.02 -10.20 16.21
CA PRO A 17 -0.59 -10.81 14.95
C PRO A 17 -1.51 -10.49 13.77
N GLU A 18 -2.80 -10.26 14.02
CA GLU A 18 -3.81 -9.84 13.03
C GLU A 18 -3.58 -8.43 12.48
N SER A 19 -2.85 -7.60 13.22
CA SER A 19 -2.42 -6.27 12.77
C SER A 19 -1.07 -6.34 12.03
N CYS A 20 -0.46 -7.53 11.90
CA CYS A 20 0.75 -7.70 11.12
C CYS A 20 0.45 -7.71 9.62
N GLY A 21 1.26 -7.00 8.84
CA GLY A 21 1.12 -6.98 7.39
C GLY A 21 1.69 -5.72 6.75
N PHE A 22 1.49 -5.63 5.44
CA PHE A 22 1.85 -4.48 4.63
C PHE A 22 0.70 -3.47 4.65
N GLY A 23 1.03 -2.20 4.84
CA GLY A 23 0.07 -1.11 4.80
C GLY A 23 0.75 0.20 4.46
N PHE A 24 -0.03 1.25 4.27
CA PHE A 24 0.52 2.60 4.21
C PHE A 24 0.67 3.19 5.62
N HIS A 25 1.56 4.16 5.80
CA HIS A 25 1.68 4.87 7.07
C HIS A 25 0.33 5.48 7.50
N ASN A 26 -0.02 5.37 8.79
CA ASN A 26 -1.29 5.83 9.38
C ASN A 26 -2.54 5.22 8.71
N THR A 27 -2.52 3.91 8.45
CA THR A 27 -3.69 3.17 7.95
C THR A 27 -4.22 2.17 8.97
N ASP A 28 -5.53 1.89 8.86
CA ASP A 28 -6.20 0.83 9.62
C ASP A 28 -6.41 -0.44 8.75
N ILE A 29 -5.78 -0.50 7.56
CA ILE A 29 -5.91 -1.61 6.61
C ILE A 29 -4.54 -2.24 6.37
N PHE A 30 -4.38 -3.48 6.79
CA PHE A 30 -3.17 -4.28 6.62
C PHE A 30 -3.41 -5.45 5.67
N PHE A 31 -2.39 -5.80 4.89
CA PHE A 31 -2.42 -6.88 3.91
C PHE A 31 -1.38 -7.95 4.26
N PRO A 32 -1.71 -9.25 4.17
CA PRO A 32 -0.76 -10.32 4.47
C PRO A 32 0.51 -10.28 3.60
N THR A 33 0.37 -9.82 2.35
CA THR A 33 1.48 -9.72 1.40
C THR A 33 1.46 -8.39 0.64
N ILE A 34 2.62 -7.98 0.09
CA ILE A 34 2.69 -6.84 -0.85
C ILE A 34 1.79 -7.09 -2.08
N VAL A 35 1.66 -8.34 -2.53
CA VAL A 35 0.82 -8.69 -3.67
C VAL A 35 -0.65 -8.36 -3.39
N ASP A 36 -1.12 -8.66 -2.18
CA ASP A 36 -2.50 -8.36 -1.77
C ASP A 36 -2.74 -6.86 -1.66
N LEU A 37 -1.78 -6.10 -1.12
CA LEU A 37 -1.79 -4.64 -1.10
C LEU A 37 -1.91 -4.08 -2.52
N VAL A 38 -1.03 -4.52 -3.43
CA VAL A 38 -1.02 -4.05 -4.83
C VAL A 38 -2.34 -4.39 -5.50
N ARG A 39 -2.83 -5.64 -5.35
CA ARG A 39 -4.10 -6.10 -5.91
C ARG A 39 -5.27 -5.25 -5.43
N TYR A 40 -5.32 -4.90 -4.15
CA TYR A 40 -6.36 -4.03 -3.61
C TYR A 40 -6.34 -2.64 -4.27
N TYR A 41 -5.18 -1.97 -4.30
CA TYR A 41 -5.07 -0.63 -4.88
C TYR A 41 -5.10 -0.60 -6.42
N THR A 42 -5.17 -1.75 -7.10
CA THR A 42 -5.61 -1.77 -8.52
C THR A 42 -7.10 -1.39 -8.67
N ARG A 43 -7.91 -1.65 -7.63
CA ARG A 43 -9.36 -1.41 -7.63
C ARG A 43 -9.75 -0.15 -6.85
N TYR A 44 -9.04 0.15 -5.77
CA TYR A 44 -9.33 1.27 -4.86
C TYR A 44 -8.33 2.42 -4.97
N SER A 45 -8.82 3.64 -4.87
CA SER A 45 -8.00 4.85 -4.98
C SER A 45 -7.08 5.04 -3.77
N LEU A 46 -5.89 5.58 -4.02
CA LEU A 46 -4.92 5.99 -2.99
C LEU A 46 -5.33 7.29 -2.27
N LYS A 47 -6.41 7.94 -2.70
CA LYS A 47 -6.92 9.19 -2.09
C LYS A 47 -7.19 9.12 -0.60
N LYS A 48 -7.43 7.90 -0.08
CA LYS A 48 -7.63 7.65 1.35
C LYS A 48 -6.38 8.00 2.18
N HIS A 49 -5.19 7.91 1.59
CA HIS A 49 -3.91 8.17 2.27
C HIS A 49 -3.35 9.55 1.92
N ASN A 50 -3.56 10.02 0.69
CA ASN A 50 -3.21 11.36 0.25
C ASN A 50 -4.24 11.84 -0.78
N GLN A 51 -4.95 12.92 -0.48
CA GLN A 51 -6.00 13.46 -1.35
C GLN A 51 -5.50 13.85 -2.75
N HIS A 52 -4.21 14.19 -2.91
CA HIS A 52 -3.60 14.46 -4.21
C HIS A 52 -3.37 13.21 -5.06
N LEU A 53 -3.52 12.01 -4.49
CA LEU A 53 -3.37 10.72 -5.15
C LEU A 53 -4.73 10.07 -5.42
N ASP A 54 -5.67 10.77 -6.06
CA ASP A 54 -6.90 10.15 -6.57
C ASP A 54 -6.63 9.31 -7.82
N THR A 55 -5.87 8.24 -7.63
CA THR A 55 -5.47 7.29 -8.65
C THR A 55 -5.36 5.90 -8.06
N ARG A 56 -5.24 4.91 -8.94
CA ARG A 56 -5.10 3.49 -8.63
C ARG A 56 -3.78 2.98 -9.18
N LEU A 57 -3.31 1.84 -8.70
CA LEU A 57 -2.17 1.14 -9.29
C LEU A 57 -2.60 0.49 -10.60
N ARG A 58 -2.24 1.11 -11.75
CA ARG A 58 -2.76 0.70 -13.06
C ARG A 58 -1.79 -0.14 -13.89
N ILE A 59 -0.52 0.25 -13.95
CA ILE A 59 0.46 -0.35 -14.87
C ILE A 59 1.73 -0.67 -14.08
N PRO A 60 2.11 -1.94 -13.93
CA PRO A 60 3.40 -2.30 -13.36
C PRO A 60 4.52 -1.89 -14.32
N ILE A 61 5.53 -1.19 -13.79
CA ILE A 61 6.65 -0.71 -14.60
C ILE A 61 7.55 -1.87 -15.04
N PHE A 62 7.73 -2.88 -14.18
CA PHE A 62 8.51 -4.07 -14.49
C PHE A 62 7.60 -5.26 -14.80
N ARG A 63 7.64 -5.72 -16.05
CA ARG A 63 7.06 -6.99 -16.50
C ARG A 63 8.17 -8.02 -16.76
N GLY A 64 8.99 -8.32 -15.74
CA GLY A 64 9.84 -9.52 -15.71
C GLY A 64 10.67 -9.86 -16.96
N THR A 65 11.43 -8.92 -17.52
CA THR A 65 12.59 -9.22 -18.37
C THR A 65 13.84 -8.66 -17.71
N ILE A 66 14.48 -9.50 -16.91
CA ILE A 66 15.88 -9.43 -16.47
C ILE A 66 16.46 -10.82 -16.60
#